data_AF-A0A1B8DMM5-F1
#
_entry.id   AF-A0A1B8DMM5-F1
#
_cell.length_a   1.000
_cell.length_b   1.000
_cell.length_c   1.000
_cell.angle_alpha   90.00
_cell.angle_beta   90.00
_cell.angle_gamma   90.00
#
_symmetry.space_group_name_H-M   'P 1'
#
loop_
_entity.id
_entity.type
_entity.pdbx_description
1 polymer ?
#
loop_
_entity_poly.entity_id
_entity_poly.type
_entity_poly.pdbx_seq_one_letter_code
_entity_poly.pdbx_strand_id
1 'polypeptide(L)'
;MSVRCLRTRKISPTKCLGVIIEDQITEYNLQCAPRAAVDHMSVPAPPVGETESVSYDELYTLRFSEPSAYIRFTGTMEDDACCLYNMTIDDDLFLKRYNRDKPPTAQCSEDEFESIIESLEAISTYQTPAVAAHNAMLALEVKFAYKRNIYDYWKTRKSLSSNRSLQRAAKFEGPEDDDDDPYVCFRRNDAPKTKARNTKTIEELLELRGKFEGHRRLLQLYVRKENAKRDLIAINRSIFEEHSRKPSEDI
;
A
#
# COMPACT_ATOMS: atom_id res chain seq x y z
N MET A 1 -8.76 1.12 18.87
CA MET A 1 -8.72 1.52 17.45
C MET A 1 -7.60 0.72 16.81
N SER A 2 -7.92 -0.24 15.94
CA SER A 2 -6.89 -0.98 15.20
C SER A 2 -6.43 -0.07 14.05
N VAL A 3 -5.44 0.77 14.32
CA VAL A 3 -4.83 1.62 13.30
C VAL A 3 -3.72 0.78 12.66
N ARG A 4 -4.06 -0.10 11.70
CA ARG A 4 -3.01 -0.65 10.83
C ARG A 4 -2.64 0.45 9.84
N CYS A 5 -1.63 1.20 10.21
CA CYS A 5 -0.96 2.11 9.32
C CYS A 5 -0.28 1.29 8.21
N LEU A 6 -0.40 1.75 6.97
CA LEU A 6 0.43 1.33 5.84
C LEU A 6 1.85 1.07 6.34
N ARG A 7 2.42 -0.11 6.03
CA ARG A 7 3.72 -0.61 6.50
C ARG A 7 4.84 0.40 6.24
N THR A 8 4.95 1.40 7.09
CA THR A 8 5.85 2.53 6.95
C THR A 8 6.97 2.30 7.94
N ARG A 9 8.20 2.27 7.41
CA ARG A 9 9.38 1.86 8.16
C ARG A 9 9.83 3.02 9.03
N LYS A 10 10.14 2.73 10.31
CA LYS A 10 10.82 3.67 11.20
C LYS A 10 12.22 3.92 10.65
N ILE A 11 12.44 5.13 10.17
CA ILE A 11 13.77 5.65 9.88
C ILE A 11 14.31 6.12 11.23
N SER A 12 15.45 5.57 11.67
CA SER A 12 16.16 6.15 12.82
C SER A 12 16.47 7.62 12.52
N PRO A 13 16.59 8.51 13.52
CA PRO A 13 17.17 9.83 13.32
C PRO A 13 18.68 9.67 13.06
N THR A 14 19.05 9.01 11.96
CA THR A 14 20.35 9.19 11.33
C THR A 14 20.34 10.64 10.92
N LYS A 15 21.30 11.41 11.42
CA LYS A 15 21.54 12.81 11.06
C LYS A 15 21.05 13.03 9.64
N CYS A 16 19.89 13.67 9.49
CA CYS A 16 19.65 14.43 8.29
C CYS A 16 20.93 15.26 8.21
N LEU A 17 21.74 15.01 7.18
CA LEU A 17 22.50 16.11 6.62
C LEU A 17 21.41 17.13 6.40
N GLY A 18 21.32 18.06 7.36
CA GLY A 18 20.61 19.29 7.16
C GLY A 18 21.12 19.70 5.81
N VAL A 19 20.22 19.84 4.86
CA VAL A 19 20.40 20.91 3.91
C VAL A 19 20.54 22.12 4.83
N ILE A 20 21.79 22.44 5.18
CA ILE A 20 22.17 23.78 5.49
C ILE A 20 21.73 24.47 4.21
N ILE A 21 20.54 25.06 4.26
CA ILE A 21 20.20 26.13 3.36
C ILE A 21 21.25 27.16 3.78
N GLU A 22 22.42 27.10 3.13
CA GLU A 22 23.43 28.11 3.28
C GLU A 22 22.72 29.43 2.99
N ASP A 23 22.89 30.37 3.91
CA ASP A 23 22.45 31.75 3.85
C ASP A 23 23.01 32.45 2.59
N GLN A 24 22.48 32.10 1.43
CA GLN A 24 22.85 32.63 0.12
C GLN A 24 21.60 32.71 -0.77
N ILE A 25 20.53 33.31 -0.27
CA ILE A 25 19.69 34.13 -1.14
C ILE A 25 20.06 35.58 -0.84
N THR A 26 21.25 35.93 -1.33
CA THR A 26 21.68 37.31 -1.49
C THR A 26 20.64 38.08 -2.30
N GLU A 27 20.00 39.04 -1.64
CA GLU A 27 19.56 40.33 -2.16
C GLU A 27 19.71 40.51 -3.68
N TYR A 28 18.67 40.27 -4.47
CA TYR A 28 18.70 40.79 -5.85
C TYR A 28 17.37 41.18 -6.47
N ASN A 29 16.27 41.38 -5.71
CA ASN A 29 15.00 41.82 -6.29
C ASN A 29 14.17 42.79 -5.43
N LEU A 30 14.78 43.57 -4.53
CA LEU A 30 14.07 44.59 -3.73
C LEU A 30 14.28 46.05 -4.19
N GLN A 31 14.57 46.28 -5.47
CA GLN A 31 14.63 47.63 -6.05
C GLN A 31 13.45 47.87 -7.00
N CYS A 32 12.22 47.93 -6.47
CA CYS A 32 11.07 48.62 -7.09
C CYS A 32 9.75 48.59 -6.29
N ALA A 33 9.77 48.58 -4.94
CA ALA A 33 8.55 48.71 -4.14
C ALA A 33 8.51 50.05 -3.40
N PRO A 34 7.46 50.89 -3.56
CA PRO A 34 7.37 52.17 -2.88
C PRO A 34 7.25 51.97 -1.36
N ARG A 35 8.02 52.76 -0.60
CA ARG A 35 7.96 52.85 0.86
C ARG A 35 6.59 53.38 1.29
N ALA A 36 5.66 52.48 1.59
CA ALA A 36 4.46 52.78 2.36
C ALA A 36 4.48 51.91 3.62
N ALA A 37 4.37 52.57 4.77
CA ALA A 37 4.44 51.99 6.10
C ALA A 37 3.27 51.03 6.37
N VAL A 38 3.57 49.81 6.84
CA VAL A 38 2.67 49.02 7.70
C VAL A 38 3.52 48.15 8.62
N ASP A 39 3.53 48.50 9.90
CA ASP A 39 3.86 47.60 10.99
C ASP A 39 2.90 46.38 10.89
N HIS A 40 3.36 45.15 11.13
CA HIS A 40 2.55 43.89 11.10
C HIS A 40 2.34 43.14 9.76
N MET A 41 3.39 42.69 9.08
CA MET A 41 3.29 41.55 8.14
C MET A 41 4.26 40.43 8.51
N SER A 42 4.02 39.80 9.67
CA SER A 42 4.64 38.52 10.02
C SER A 42 3.91 37.41 9.28
N VAL A 43 4.61 36.55 8.54
CA VAL A 43 4.03 35.33 8.00
C VAL A 43 3.59 34.46 9.18
N PRO A 44 2.30 34.11 9.30
CA PRO A 44 1.85 33.25 10.38
C PRO A 44 2.41 31.84 10.18
N ALA A 45 3.28 31.39 11.08
CA ALA A 45 3.66 30.00 11.16
C ALA A 45 2.54 29.22 11.88
N PRO A 46 2.06 28.09 11.33
CA PRO A 46 1.09 27.27 12.03
C PRO A 46 1.71 26.74 13.33
N PRO A 47 0.93 26.66 14.42
CA PRO A 47 1.42 26.07 15.67
C PRO A 47 1.77 24.60 15.43
N VAL A 48 2.78 24.10 16.14
CA VAL A 48 3.11 22.67 16.14
C VAL A 48 1.90 21.93 16.72
N GLY A 49 1.29 21.06 15.92
CA GLY A 49 0.17 20.26 16.36
C GLY A 49 0.59 19.25 17.43
N GLU A 50 -0.19 19.14 18.50
CA GLU A 50 -0.04 18.04 19.46
C GLU A 50 -0.46 16.74 18.78
N THR A 51 0.36 15.70 18.91
CA THR A 51 -0.02 14.35 18.48
C THR A 51 -1.15 13.83 19.38
N GLU A 52 -2.21 13.31 18.77
CA GLU A 52 -3.29 12.61 19.47
C GLU A 52 -2.75 11.49 20.38
N SER A 53 -3.59 10.93 21.25
CA SER A 53 -3.26 9.90 22.25
C SER A 53 -2.77 8.54 21.69
N VAL A 54 -2.37 8.49 20.43
CA VAL A 54 -1.94 7.29 19.74
C VAL A 54 -0.42 7.14 19.88
N SER A 55 0.02 5.99 20.40
CA SER A 55 1.44 5.69 20.56
C SER A 55 2.10 5.48 19.20
N TYR A 56 2.95 6.42 18.80
CA TYR A 56 3.72 6.34 17.55
C TYR A 56 4.57 5.04 17.48
N ASP A 57 5.19 4.66 18.59
CA ASP A 57 6.09 3.50 18.65
C ASP A 57 5.35 2.17 18.50
N GLU A 58 4.07 2.10 18.85
CA GLU A 58 3.22 0.93 18.62
C GLU A 58 2.84 0.77 17.15
N LEU A 59 2.64 1.88 16.43
CA LEU A 59 2.26 1.87 15.03
C LEU A 59 3.44 1.61 14.09
N TYR A 60 4.61 2.16 14.40
CA TYR A 60 5.79 2.16 13.52
C TYR A 60 6.92 1.29 14.09
N THR A 61 6.69 -0.02 14.17
CA THR A 61 7.64 -0.97 14.79
C THR A 61 8.82 -1.37 13.89
N LEU A 62 8.66 -1.28 12.57
CA LEU A 62 9.63 -1.76 11.58
C LEU A 62 10.91 -0.91 11.61
N ARG A 63 12.08 -1.54 11.66
CA ARG A 63 13.38 -0.85 11.51
C ARG A 63 13.84 -0.84 10.06
N PHE A 64 14.22 0.33 9.56
CA PHE A 64 14.90 0.45 8.27
C PHE A 64 16.42 0.28 8.42
N SER A 65 17.01 -0.58 7.60
CA SER A 65 18.48 -0.71 7.47
C SER A 65 18.93 0.05 6.23
N GLU A 66 19.77 1.06 6.41
CA GLU A 66 20.27 1.87 5.31
C GLU A 66 21.23 1.03 4.42
N PRO A 67 20.96 0.94 3.11
CA PRO A 67 21.88 0.30 2.18
C PRO A 67 23.12 1.18 1.95
N SER A 68 24.26 0.55 1.62
CA SER A 68 25.50 1.27 1.32
C SER A 68 25.46 2.09 0.02
N ALA A 69 24.44 1.89 -0.82
CA ALA A 69 24.24 2.60 -2.07
C ALA A 69 22.83 3.21 -2.11
N TYR A 70 22.64 4.21 -2.97
CA TYR A 70 21.34 4.88 -3.11
C TYR A 70 20.20 3.93 -3.49
N ILE A 71 19.03 4.17 -2.90
CA ILE A 71 17.81 3.40 -3.11
C ILE A 71 17.37 3.57 -4.57
N ARG A 72 17.20 2.45 -5.28
CA ARG A 72 16.58 2.40 -6.60
C ARG A 72 15.24 1.69 -6.47
N PHE A 73 14.15 2.43 -6.59
CA PHE A 73 12.80 1.92 -6.37
C PHE A 73 11.86 2.44 -7.45
N THR A 74 11.01 1.55 -7.97
CA THR A 74 10.04 1.85 -9.04
C THR A 74 8.67 1.23 -8.75
N GLY A 75 8.48 0.58 -7.61
CA GLY A 75 7.18 0.02 -7.24
C GLY A 75 6.18 1.14 -6.97
N THR A 76 4.91 0.86 -7.17
CA THR A 76 3.84 1.76 -6.75
C THR A 76 3.39 1.43 -5.33
N MET A 77 2.58 2.30 -4.72
CA MET A 77 2.05 2.06 -3.37
C MET A 77 1.25 0.75 -3.32
N GLU A 78 0.54 0.42 -4.40
CA GLU A 78 -0.28 -0.78 -4.56
C GLU A 78 0.57 -2.05 -4.67
N ASP A 79 1.78 -1.97 -5.24
CA ASP A 79 2.71 -3.12 -5.30
C ASP A 79 3.21 -3.51 -3.90
N ASP A 80 3.37 -2.52 -3.01
CA ASP A 80 3.81 -2.72 -1.63
C ASP A 80 2.66 -3.00 -0.65
N ALA A 81 1.41 -2.71 -1.06
CA ALA A 81 0.21 -2.99 -0.28
C ALA A 81 -0.24 -4.45 -0.48
N CYS A 82 -0.45 -5.17 0.62
CA CYS A 82 -0.89 -6.58 0.54
C CYS A 82 -2.40 -6.73 0.30
N CYS A 83 -3.18 -5.77 0.76
CA CYS A 83 -4.63 -5.66 0.61
C CYS A 83 -4.99 -4.18 0.61
N LEU A 84 -5.86 -3.75 -0.31
CA LEU A 84 -6.29 -2.36 -0.44
C LEU A 84 -7.45 -2.03 0.51
N TYR A 85 -8.22 -3.04 0.92
CA TYR A 85 -9.28 -2.85 1.90
C TYR A 85 -8.70 -2.81 3.32
N ASN A 86 -9.07 -1.79 4.08
CA ASN A 86 -8.76 -1.66 5.50
C ASN A 86 -10.07 -1.65 6.29
N MET A 87 -10.13 -2.43 7.37
CA MET A 87 -11.32 -2.48 8.22
C MET A 87 -11.71 -1.12 8.79
N THR A 88 -12.99 -0.81 8.72
CA THR A 88 -13.60 0.33 9.42
C THR A 88 -13.93 -0.04 10.87
N ILE A 89 -14.31 0.96 11.68
CA ILE A 89 -14.75 0.72 13.07
C ILE A 89 -15.95 -0.23 13.11
N ASP A 90 -16.88 -0.11 12.17
CA ASP A 90 -18.05 -0.99 12.07
C ASP A 90 -17.64 -2.44 11.74
N ASP A 91 -16.63 -2.60 10.87
CA ASP A 91 -16.10 -3.91 10.50
C ASP A 91 -15.41 -4.59 11.69
N ASP A 92 -14.62 -3.84 12.46
CA ASP A 92 -13.97 -4.32 13.69
C ASP A 92 -15.02 -4.78 14.72
N LEU A 93 -16.10 -4.02 14.89
CA LEU A 93 -17.22 -4.41 15.77
C LEU A 93 -17.93 -5.67 15.26
N PHE A 94 -18.16 -5.79 13.95
CA PHE A 94 -18.75 -6.98 13.35
C PHE A 94 -17.87 -8.21 13.55
N LEU A 95 -16.57 -8.12 13.22
CA LEU A 95 -15.63 -9.23 13.30
C LEU A 95 -15.46 -9.73 14.75
N LYS A 96 -15.37 -8.80 15.72
CA LYS A 96 -15.33 -9.14 17.15
C LYS A 96 -16.58 -9.89 17.60
N ARG A 97 -17.77 -9.43 17.19
CA ARG A 97 -19.04 -10.12 17.50
C ARG A 97 -19.08 -11.50 16.84
N TYR A 98 -18.60 -11.61 15.61
CA TYR A 98 -18.58 -12.85 14.86
C TYR A 98 -17.64 -13.91 15.44
N ASN A 99 -16.47 -13.49 15.91
CA ASN A 99 -15.44 -14.39 16.45
C ASN A 99 -15.66 -14.77 17.92
N ARG A 100 -16.44 -13.97 18.68
CA ARG A 100 -16.70 -14.18 20.11
C ARG A 100 -17.15 -15.61 20.45
N ASP A 101 -18.05 -16.14 19.64
CA ASP A 101 -18.73 -17.41 19.93
C ASP A 101 -18.04 -18.61 19.24
N LYS A 102 -16.84 -18.41 18.68
CA LYS A 102 -16.13 -19.41 17.85
C LYS A 102 -14.82 -19.87 18.47
N PRO A 103 -14.44 -21.15 18.29
CA PRO A 103 -13.11 -21.62 18.67
C PRO A 103 -12.03 -20.95 17.82
N PRO A 104 -10.80 -20.76 18.33
CA PRO A 104 -9.72 -20.05 17.63
C PRO A 104 -9.42 -20.56 16.22
N THR A 105 -9.59 -21.87 15.98
CA THR A 105 -9.37 -22.49 14.67
C THR A 105 -10.44 -22.17 13.63
N ALA A 106 -11.61 -21.66 14.05
CA ALA A 106 -12.72 -21.29 13.18
C ALA A 106 -12.99 -19.77 13.17
N GLN A 107 -12.17 -18.99 13.89
CA GLN A 107 -12.21 -17.54 13.87
C GLN A 107 -11.65 -17.02 12.54
N CYS A 108 -12.21 -15.91 12.08
CA CYS A 108 -11.72 -15.20 10.92
C CYS A 108 -10.68 -14.18 11.36
N SER A 109 -9.47 -14.23 10.80
CA SER A 109 -8.48 -13.19 11.05
C SER A 109 -8.85 -11.89 10.33
N GLU A 110 -8.30 -10.77 10.80
CA GLU A 110 -8.50 -9.45 10.17
C GLU A 110 -8.03 -9.48 8.71
N ASP A 111 -6.85 -10.04 8.43
CA ASP A 111 -6.27 -10.15 7.09
C ASP A 111 -7.15 -10.96 6.13
N GLU A 112 -7.76 -12.04 6.60
CA GLU A 112 -8.69 -12.85 5.79
C GLU A 112 -10.01 -12.13 5.53
N PHE A 113 -10.52 -11.40 6.53
CA PHE A 113 -11.72 -10.57 6.37
C PHE A 113 -11.48 -9.49 5.30
N GLU A 114 -10.38 -8.76 5.38
CA GLU A 114 -10.00 -7.70 4.45
C GLU A 114 -9.85 -8.23 3.01
N SER A 115 -9.15 -9.36 2.83
CA SER A 115 -8.97 -10.00 1.52
C SER A 115 -10.30 -10.43 0.88
N ILE A 116 -11.25 -10.92 1.69
CA ILE A 116 -12.59 -11.27 1.20
C ILE A 116 -13.35 -10.02 0.77
N ILE A 117 -13.37 -8.96 1.58
CA ILE A 117 -14.09 -7.73 1.24
C ILE A 117 -13.47 -7.05 0.00
N GLU A 118 -12.14 -7.01 -0.10
CA GLU A 118 -11.44 -6.50 -1.29
C GLU A 118 -11.89 -7.24 -2.55
N SER A 119 -11.94 -8.57 -2.49
CA SER A 119 -12.41 -9.40 -3.61
C SER A 119 -13.87 -9.09 -3.97
N LEU A 120 -14.74 -8.86 -2.97
CA LEU A 120 -16.14 -8.49 -3.19
C LEU A 120 -16.27 -7.09 -3.82
N GLU A 121 -15.52 -6.10 -3.34
CA GLU A 121 -15.50 -4.73 -3.91
C GLU A 121 -15.01 -4.74 -5.35
N ALA A 122 -13.93 -5.48 -5.64
CA ALA A 122 -13.39 -5.65 -6.99
C ALA A 122 -14.45 -6.22 -7.94
N ILE A 123 -15.14 -7.29 -7.54
CA ILE A 123 -16.19 -7.91 -8.37
C ILE A 123 -17.39 -6.96 -8.56
N SER A 124 -17.78 -6.23 -7.51
CA SER A 124 -18.90 -5.28 -7.57
C SER A 124 -18.66 -4.10 -8.52
N THR A 125 -17.39 -3.78 -8.80
CA THR A 125 -17.03 -2.69 -9.71
C THR A 125 -17.28 -3.05 -11.18
N TYR A 126 -17.14 -4.34 -11.55
CA TYR A 126 -17.23 -4.79 -12.95
C TYR A 126 -18.56 -5.44 -13.33
N GLN A 127 -19.44 -5.72 -12.38
CA GLN A 127 -20.69 -6.47 -12.61
C GLN A 127 -21.89 -5.77 -11.98
N THR A 128 -23.07 -5.90 -12.61
CA THR A 128 -24.32 -5.43 -12.00
C THR A 128 -24.57 -6.15 -10.66
N PRO A 129 -25.25 -5.52 -9.68
CA PRO A 129 -25.38 -6.04 -8.31
C PRO A 129 -25.90 -7.49 -8.21
N ALA A 130 -26.76 -7.90 -9.16
CA ALA A 130 -27.34 -9.24 -9.21
C ALA A 130 -26.37 -10.32 -9.74
N VAL A 131 -25.50 -9.97 -10.69
CA VAL A 131 -24.53 -10.90 -11.31
C VAL A 131 -23.25 -10.99 -10.47
N ALA A 132 -22.85 -9.87 -9.85
CA ALA A 132 -21.72 -9.78 -8.92
C ALA A 132 -21.87 -10.73 -7.71
N ALA A 133 -23.09 -10.84 -7.17
CA ALA A 133 -23.41 -11.66 -6.01
C ALA A 133 -23.16 -13.17 -6.23
N HIS A 134 -23.58 -13.68 -7.39
CA HIS A 134 -23.48 -15.11 -7.71
C HIS A 134 -22.04 -15.50 -8.05
N ASN A 135 -21.37 -14.70 -8.89
CA ASN A 135 -19.99 -14.96 -9.32
C ASN A 135 -18.96 -14.75 -8.19
N ALA A 136 -19.18 -13.82 -7.28
CA ALA A 136 -18.34 -13.63 -6.10
C ALA A 136 -18.36 -14.84 -5.16
N MET A 137 -19.53 -15.46 -4.98
CA MET A 137 -19.66 -16.64 -4.12
C MET A 137 -19.02 -17.89 -4.73
N LEU A 138 -19.03 -18.01 -6.07
CA LEU A 138 -18.36 -19.05 -6.85
C LEU A 138 -16.83 -18.89 -6.90
N ALA A 139 -16.30 -17.65 -7.04
CA ALA A 139 -14.85 -17.41 -7.06
C ALA A 139 -14.17 -17.64 -5.69
N LEU A 140 -14.93 -17.50 -4.60
CA LEU A 140 -14.48 -17.71 -3.21
C LEU A 140 -14.60 -19.18 -2.76
N GLU A 141 -14.76 -20.14 -3.68
CA GLU A 141 -15.31 -21.45 -3.34
C GLU A 141 -14.53 -22.30 -2.33
N VAL A 142 -13.21 -22.13 -2.18
CA VAL A 142 -12.40 -23.16 -1.51
C VAL A 142 -11.81 -22.78 -0.14
N LYS A 143 -11.61 -21.50 0.21
CA LYS A 143 -10.69 -21.17 1.31
C LYS A 143 -11.31 -20.88 2.68
N PHE A 144 -12.57 -20.44 2.77
CA PHE A 144 -13.06 -19.84 4.02
C PHE A 144 -14.48 -20.27 4.40
N ALA A 145 -14.63 -20.87 5.60
CA ALA A 145 -15.92 -21.32 6.15
C ALA A 145 -16.88 -20.16 6.48
N TYR A 146 -16.35 -18.94 6.64
CA TYR A 146 -17.08 -17.75 7.09
C TYR A 146 -17.48 -16.79 5.96
N LYS A 147 -17.16 -17.11 4.71
CA LYS A 147 -17.42 -16.25 3.53
C LYS A 147 -18.86 -15.79 3.38
N ARG A 148 -19.84 -16.66 3.68
CA ARG A 148 -21.28 -16.36 3.53
C ARG A 148 -21.73 -15.26 4.48
N ASN A 149 -21.30 -15.35 5.74
CA ASN A 149 -21.67 -14.37 6.76
C ASN A 149 -21.02 -13.00 6.48
N ILE A 150 -19.78 -13.01 5.98
CA ILE A 150 -19.09 -11.78 5.54
C ILE A 150 -19.79 -11.17 4.33
N TYR A 151 -20.20 -11.99 3.37
CA TYR A 151 -20.95 -11.54 2.20
C TYR A 151 -22.28 -10.87 2.59
N ASP A 152 -23.05 -11.48 3.51
CA ASP A 152 -24.33 -10.91 3.98
C ASP A 152 -24.13 -9.57 4.69
N TYR A 153 -23.06 -9.46 5.49
CA TYR A 153 -22.62 -8.20 6.10
C TYR A 153 -22.26 -7.15 5.04
N TRP A 154 -21.36 -7.49 4.10
CA TRP A 154 -20.91 -6.60 3.03
C TRP A 154 -22.08 -6.11 2.17
N LYS A 155 -23.00 -7.00 1.81
CA LYS A 155 -24.19 -6.68 1.02
C LYS A 155 -25.07 -5.64 1.73
N THR A 156 -25.26 -5.82 3.04
CA THR A 156 -26.03 -4.88 3.87
C THR A 156 -25.36 -3.50 3.88
N ARG A 157 -24.03 -3.46 4.06
CA ARG A 157 -23.23 -2.22 4.01
C ARG A 157 -23.29 -1.53 2.65
N LYS A 158 -23.19 -2.28 1.55
CA LYS A 158 -23.30 -1.73 0.18
C LYS A 158 -24.67 -1.14 -0.10
N SER A 159 -25.73 -1.80 0.36
CA SER A 159 -27.09 -1.28 0.24
C SER A 159 -27.26 0.05 0.98
N LEU A 160 -26.67 0.19 2.18
CA LEU A 160 -26.68 1.44 2.94
C LEU A 160 -25.85 2.55 2.28
N SER A 161 -24.75 2.19 1.61
CA SER A 161 -23.88 3.13 0.88
C SER A 161 -24.38 3.45 -0.55
N SER A 162 -25.66 3.20 -0.85
CA SER A 162 -26.26 3.39 -2.19
C SER A 162 -25.42 2.76 -3.31
N ASN A 163 -24.89 1.55 -3.09
CA ASN A 163 -23.99 0.81 -3.97
C ASN A 163 -22.65 1.50 -4.31
N ARG A 164 -22.26 2.57 -3.61
CA ARG A 164 -20.92 3.16 -3.73
C ARG A 164 -19.87 2.28 -3.05
N SER A 165 -18.60 2.58 -3.29
CA SER A 165 -17.50 1.93 -2.56
C SER A 165 -17.69 2.12 -1.04
N LEU A 166 -17.35 1.10 -0.26
CA LEU A 166 -17.35 1.20 1.20
C LEU A 166 -16.23 2.10 1.71
N GLN A 167 -15.10 2.12 1.01
CA GLN A 167 -14.01 3.04 1.29
C GLN A 167 -14.26 4.39 0.64
N ARG A 168 -13.88 5.45 1.34
CA ARG A 168 -13.94 6.81 0.78
C ARG A 168 -12.91 6.92 -0.34
N ALA A 169 -13.38 7.30 -1.51
CA ALA A 169 -12.54 7.63 -2.65
C ALA A 169 -12.56 9.14 -2.88
N ALA A 170 -11.48 9.64 -3.48
CA ALA A 170 -11.44 11.01 -3.99
C ALA A 170 -12.49 11.19 -5.09
N LYS A 171 -13.12 12.37 -5.17
CA LYS A 171 -14.10 12.66 -6.23
C LYS A 171 -13.35 13.01 -7.51
N PHE A 172 -13.54 12.20 -8.55
CA PHE A 172 -13.06 12.45 -9.91
C PHE A 172 -14.13 13.17 -10.72
N GLU A 173 -13.74 13.77 -11.85
CA GLU A 173 -14.66 14.42 -12.79
C GLU A 173 -15.63 13.40 -13.40
N GLY A 174 -16.92 13.62 -13.20
CA GLY A 174 -18.00 12.95 -13.92
C GLY A 174 -18.42 13.75 -15.16
N PRO A 175 -19.17 13.12 -16.09
CA PRO A 175 -19.68 13.80 -17.28
C PRO A 175 -20.69 14.92 -16.98
N GLU A 176 -21.22 14.99 -15.75
CA GLU A 176 -22.21 15.97 -15.30
C GLU A 176 -21.70 16.87 -14.15
N ASP A 177 -20.41 16.78 -13.78
CA ASP A 177 -19.88 17.57 -12.67
C ASP A 177 -19.52 18.99 -13.13
N ASP A 178 -19.96 19.99 -12.37
CA ASP A 178 -19.64 21.39 -12.59
C ASP A 178 -18.16 21.70 -12.30
N ASP A 179 -17.59 22.63 -13.07
CA ASP A 179 -16.21 23.08 -12.93
C ASP A 179 -15.91 23.76 -11.57
N ASP A 180 -16.95 24.15 -10.83
CA ASP A 180 -16.86 24.91 -9.59
C ASP A 180 -16.84 24.04 -8.31
N ASP A 181 -16.97 22.71 -8.41
CA ASP A 181 -16.96 21.84 -7.22
C ASP A 181 -15.53 21.71 -6.63
N PRO A 182 -15.28 22.22 -5.39
CA PRO A 182 -13.95 22.20 -4.77
C PRO A 182 -13.46 20.79 -4.39
N TYR A 183 -14.33 19.77 -4.39
CA TYR A 183 -13.95 18.39 -4.06
C TYR A 183 -13.51 17.57 -5.29
N VAL A 184 -13.73 18.07 -6.51
CA VAL A 184 -13.25 17.41 -7.74
C VAL A 184 -11.74 17.57 -7.86
N CYS A 185 -11.02 16.45 -7.92
CA CYS A 185 -9.56 16.44 -7.96
C CYS A 185 -9.04 15.52 -9.07
N PHE A 186 -7.75 15.68 -9.41
CA PHE A 186 -7.04 14.87 -10.42
C PHE A 186 -7.69 14.87 -11.83
N ARG A 187 -8.21 16.02 -12.28
CA ARG A 187 -8.78 16.18 -13.64
C ARG A 187 -7.79 15.75 -14.73
N ARG A 188 -8.26 14.99 -15.72
CA ARG A 188 -7.40 14.41 -16.76
C ARG A 188 -7.39 15.28 -18.00
N ASN A 189 -6.49 16.26 -18.01
CA ASN A 189 -6.22 17.07 -19.20
C ASN A 189 -5.24 16.34 -20.14
N ASP A 190 -5.67 15.21 -20.70
CA ASP A 190 -4.88 14.51 -21.71
C ASP A 190 -4.95 15.33 -23.03
N ALA A 191 -3.95 16.19 -23.25
CA ALA A 191 -3.81 16.91 -24.52
C ALA A 191 -3.86 15.91 -25.69
N PRO A 192 -4.60 16.19 -26.77
CA PRO A 192 -4.74 15.27 -27.88
C PRO A 192 -3.35 14.95 -28.43
N LYS A 193 -2.89 13.71 -28.18
CA LYS A 193 -1.60 13.24 -28.68
C LYS A 193 -1.68 13.29 -30.20
N THR A 194 -0.98 14.24 -30.82
CA THR A 194 -0.80 14.24 -32.27
C THR A 194 -0.22 12.89 -32.67
N LYS A 195 -0.94 12.14 -33.51
CA LYS A 195 -0.61 10.77 -33.94
C LYS A 195 0.80 10.59 -34.52
N ALA A 196 1.52 11.68 -34.78
CA ALA A 196 2.83 11.71 -35.43
C ALA A 196 4.01 11.23 -34.56
N ARG A 197 3.86 11.03 -33.23
CA ARG A 197 5.01 10.73 -32.34
C ARG A 197 5.18 9.26 -31.93
N ASN A 198 4.28 8.35 -32.33
CA ASN A 198 4.34 6.94 -31.92
C ASN A 198 4.51 5.98 -33.10
N THR A 199 5.68 6.01 -33.73
CA THR A 199 6.08 4.97 -34.69
C THR A 199 7.35 4.27 -34.18
N LYS A 200 7.28 3.63 -33.02
CA LYS A 200 8.27 2.57 -32.73
C LYS A 200 7.97 1.42 -33.65
N THR A 201 8.99 0.89 -34.31
CA THR A 201 8.79 -0.22 -35.25
C THR A 201 8.43 -1.48 -34.47
N ILE A 202 7.68 -2.38 -35.10
CA ILE A 202 7.35 -3.68 -34.51
C ILE A 202 8.64 -4.46 -34.18
N GLU A 203 9.68 -4.30 -34.99
CA GLU A 203 11.00 -4.92 -34.82
C GLU A 203 11.67 -4.50 -33.50
N GLU A 204 11.67 -3.21 -33.16
CA GLU A 204 12.21 -2.70 -31.89
C GLU A 204 11.50 -3.31 -30.68
N LEU A 205 10.17 -3.47 -30.76
CA LEU A 205 9.37 -4.07 -29.69
C LEU A 205 9.67 -5.57 -29.52
N LEU A 206 9.86 -6.30 -30.63
CA LEU A 206 10.25 -7.71 -30.60
C LEU A 206 11.66 -7.89 -30.03
N GLU A 207 12.61 -7.04 -30.39
CA GLU A 207 13.97 -7.05 -29.83
C GLU A 207 13.93 -6.78 -28.32
N LEU A 208 13.16 -5.77 -27.89
CA LEU A 208 13.00 -5.43 -26.48
C LEU A 208 12.39 -6.59 -25.69
N ARG A 209 11.37 -7.27 -26.24
CA ARG A 209 10.78 -8.48 -25.64
C ARG A 209 11.82 -9.58 -25.46
N GLY A 210 12.67 -9.82 -26.46
CA GLY A 210 13.76 -10.78 -26.38
C GLY A 210 14.75 -10.46 -25.25
N LYS A 211 15.14 -9.18 -25.11
CA LYS A 211 15.99 -8.72 -24.00
C LYS A 211 15.36 -8.98 -22.64
N PHE A 212 14.07 -8.65 -22.46
CA PHE A 212 13.36 -8.92 -21.21
C PHE A 212 13.21 -10.40 -20.89
N GLU A 213 13.00 -11.26 -21.90
CA GLU A 213 13.00 -12.71 -21.68
C GLU A 213 14.36 -13.22 -21.22
N GLY A 214 15.46 -12.70 -21.78
CA GLY A 214 16.81 -12.98 -21.33
C GLY A 214 17.03 -12.57 -19.86
N HIS A 215 16.67 -11.34 -19.50
CA HIS A 215 16.73 -10.87 -18.11
C HIS A 215 15.88 -11.72 -17.17
N ARG A 216 14.66 -12.11 -17.56
CA ARG A 216 13.79 -12.97 -16.76
C ARG A 216 14.44 -14.32 -16.47
N ARG A 217 15.08 -14.95 -17.46
CA ARG A 217 15.80 -16.22 -17.28
C ARG A 217 16.97 -16.06 -16.30
N LEU A 218 17.75 -14.98 -16.42
CA LEU A 218 18.85 -14.70 -15.50
C LEU A 218 18.37 -14.53 -14.07
N LEU A 219 17.29 -13.76 -13.85
CA LEU A 219 16.68 -13.59 -12.53
C LEU A 219 16.19 -14.92 -11.95
N GLN A 220 15.58 -15.79 -12.76
CA GLN A 220 15.16 -17.13 -12.31
C GLN A 220 16.34 -18.00 -11.86
N LEU A 221 17.48 -17.94 -12.56
CA LEU A 221 18.69 -18.64 -12.13
C LEU A 221 19.24 -18.08 -10.82
N TYR A 222 19.21 -16.76 -10.63
CA TYR A 222 19.61 -16.12 -9.37
C TYR A 222 18.72 -16.55 -8.20
N VAL A 223 17.40 -16.55 -8.37
CA VAL A 223 16.46 -17.03 -7.34
C VAL A 223 16.72 -18.49 -6.98
N ARG A 224 16.95 -19.36 -7.97
CA ARG A 224 17.30 -20.77 -7.70
C ARG A 224 18.60 -20.90 -6.91
N LYS A 225 19.62 -20.11 -7.26
CA LYS A 225 20.90 -20.08 -6.55
C LYS A 225 20.73 -19.65 -5.09
N GLU A 226 19.98 -18.58 -4.82
CA GLU A 226 19.77 -18.10 -3.45
C GLU A 226 18.90 -19.06 -2.62
N ASN A 227 17.91 -19.71 -3.23
CA ASN A 227 17.16 -20.79 -2.56
C ASN A 227 18.05 -21.98 -2.20
N ALA A 228 18.90 -22.45 -3.11
CA ALA A 228 19.82 -23.55 -2.82
C ALA A 228 20.80 -23.22 -1.68
N LYS A 229 21.28 -21.96 -1.61
CA LYS A 229 22.10 -21.49 -0.48
C LYS A 229 21.33 -21.50 0.83
N ARG A 230 20.07 -21.02 0.82
CA ARG A 230 19.20 -21.03 2.00
C ARG A 230 18.99 -22.46 2.50
N ASP A 231 18.74 -23.39 1.59
CA ASP A 231 18.51 -24.80 1.92
C ASP A 231 19.79 -25.46 2.45
N LEU A 232 20.95 -25.14 1.88
CA LEU A 232 22.25 -25.56 2.41
C LEU A 232 22.48 -25.08 3.85
N ILE A 233 22.18 -23.81 4.15
CA ILE A 233 22.28 -23.26 5.50
C ILE A 233 21.31 -23.96 6.45
N ALA A 234 20.09 -24.26 6.01
CA ALA A 234 19.09 -24.99 6.80
C ALA A 234 19.56 -26.41 7.13
N ILE A 235 20.14 -27.12 6.16
CA ILE A 235 20.72 -28.45 6.36
C ILE A 235 21.89 -28.39 7.34
N ASN A 236 22.83 -27.45 7.14
CA ASN A 236 23.98 -27.29 8.04
C ASN A 236 23.55 -26.98 9.47
N ARG A 237 22.51 -26.15 9.65
CA ARG A 237 21.92 -25.86 10.95
C ARG A 237 21.34 -27.12 11.59
N SER A 238 20.56 -27.92 10.83
CA SER A 238 20.00 -29.18 11.31
C SER A 238 21.09 -30.17 11.75
N ILE A 239 22.14 -30.32 10.94
CA ILE A 239 23.30 -31.16 11.27
C ILE A 239 23.95 -30.68 12.57
N PHE A 240 24.18 -29.37 12.72
CA PHE A 240 24.76 -28.80 13.94
C PHE A 240 23.89 -29.06 15.17
N GLU A 241 22.57 -28.85 15.07
CA GLU A 241 21.62 -29.10 16.15
C GLU A 241 21.62 -30.59 16.56
N GLU A 242 21.67 -31.52 15.61
CA GLU A 242 21.78 -32.97 15.89
C GLU A 242 23.11 -33.35 16.56
N HIS A 243 24.23 -32.77 16.13
CA HIS A 243 25.53 -33.00 16.78
C HIS A 243 25.56 -32.43 18.20
N SER A 244 24.90 -31.29 18.45
CA SER A 244 24.80 -30.70 19.77
C SER A 244 23.91 -31.48 20.75
N ARG A 245 22.98 -32.30 20.24
CA ARG A 245 22.11 -33.15 21.06
C ARG A 245 22.75 -34.44 21.51
N LYS A 246 23.75 -34.95 20.80
CA LYS A 246 24.49 -36.14 21.24
C LYS A 246 25.40 -35.72 22.39
N PRO A 247 25.23 -36.26 23.61
CA PRO A 247 26.24 -36.07 24.64
C PRO A 247 27.55 -36.61 24.09
N SER A 248 28.67 -35.94 24.41
CA SER A 248 30.00 -36.47 24.18
C SER A 248 30.08 -37.85 24.82
N GLU A 249 29.96 -38.92 24.02
CA GLU A 249 30.37 -40.24 24.49
C GLU A 249 31.86 -40.14 24.78
N ASP A 250 32.17 -40.46 26.03
CA ASP A 250 33.45 -40.25 26.70
C ASP A 250 34.64 -40.81 25.90
N ILE A 251 35.72 -40.04 25.89
CA ILE A 251 37.09 -40.50 25.58
C ILE A 251 37.67 -41.13 26.84
#